data_AF-A0A9D9L9B7-F1
#
_entry.id   AF-A0A9D9L9B7-F1
#
_cell.length_a   1.000
_cell.length_b   1.000
_cell.length_c   1.000
_cell.angle_alpha   90.00
_cell.angle_beta   90.00
_cell.angle_gamma   90.00
#
_symmetry.space_group_name_H-M   'P 1'
#
loop_
_entity.id
_entity.type
_entity.pdbx_description
1 polymer ?
#
loop_
_entity_poly.entity_id
_entity_poly.type
_entity_poly.pdbx_seq_one_letter_code
_entity_poly.pdbx_strand_id
1 'polypeptide(L)'
;MLKRKRLDEISWEEFQKLKLEEKAPYFVQSNGRPYHVLIAQQFDRESLDNLCDLATRIRRIAKSKTGMDFLSDLLRHKRAMLDFSQPSSRTFLSFYASCQILG
;
A
#
# COMPACT_ATOMS: atom_id res chain seq x y z
N MET A 1 16.72 5.07 -6.64
CA MET A 1 15.46 4.38 -6.96
C MET A 1 15.71 2.87 -6.99
N LEU A 2 14.89 2.06 -6.33
CA LEU A 2 15.10 0.60 -6.25
C LEU A 2 14.92 -0.04 -7.64
N LYS A 3 15.88 -0.87 -8.06
CA LYS A 3 15.76 -1.66 -9.30
C LYS A 3 14.89 -2.89 -9.03
N ARG A 4 13.70 -2.95 -9.64
CA ARG A 4 12.75 -4.06 -9.47
C ARG A 4 13.42 -5.42 -9.74
N LYS A 5 13.16 -6.38 -8.86
CA LYS A 5 13.36 -7.82 -9.07
C LYS A 5 12.00 -8.51 -9.12
N ARG A 6 11.88 -9.67 -9.77
CA ARG A 6 10.61 -10.40 -9.85
C ARG A 6 10.59 -11.58 -8.87
N LEU A 7 9.44 -11.82 -8.24
CA LEU A 7 9.28 -12.89 -7.26
C LEU A 7 9.32 -14.29 -7.89
N ASP A 8 9.02 -14.40 -9.19
CA ASP A 8 9.12 -15.65 -9.96
C ASP A 8 10.57 -16.00 -10.38
N GLU A 9 11.54 -15.13 -10.08
CA GLU A 9 12.97 -15.32 -10.43
C GLU A 9 13.82 -15.79 -9.24
N ILE A 10 13.22 -16.03 -8.07
CA ILE A 10 13.92 -16.49 -6.87
C ILE A 10 13.15 -17.63 -6.22
N SER A 11 13.85 -18.66 -5.73
CA SER A 11 13.22 -19.72 -4.95
C SER A 11 12.75 -19.21 -3.58
N TRP A 12 11.77 -19.88 -2.97
CA TRP A 12 11.30 -19.52 -1.64
C TRP A 12 12.41 -19.63 -0.59
N GLU A 13 13.23 -20.68 -0.68
CA GLU A 13 14.32 -20.97 0.24
C GLU A 13 15.42 -19.90 0.17
N GLU A 14 15.75 -19.41 -1.03
CA GLU A 14 16.70 -18.31 -1.20
C GLU A 14 16.10 -16.98 -0.73
N PHE A 15 14.83 -16.73 -1.05
CA PHE A 15 14.14 -15.52 -0.61
C PHE A 15 14.09 -15.41 0.91
N GLN A 16 13.84 -16.52 1.62
CA GLN A 16 13.82 -16.57 3.07
C GLN A 16 15.16 -16.18 3.71
N LYS A 17 16.29 -16.49 3.06
CA LYS A 17 17.64 -16.17 3.54
C LYS A 17 18.01 -14.69 3.41
N LEU A 18 17.29 -13.93 2.59
CA LEU A 18 17.53 -12.50 2.41
C LEU A 18 17.20 -11.72 3.70
N LYS A 19 18.01 -10.69 3.98
CA LYS A 19 17.67 -9.66 4.96
C LYS A 19 16.44 -8.87 4.49
N LEU A 20 15.78 -8.18 5.41
CA LEU A 20 14.54 -7.44 5.11
C LEU A 20 14.75 -6.39 4.02
N GLU A 21 15.85 -5.66 4.07
CA GLU A 21 16.21 -4.62 3.10
C GLU A 21 16.45 -5.21 1.70
N GLU A 22 17.01 -6.44 1.65
CA GLU A 22 17.29 -7.14 0.40
C GLU A 22 16.02 -7.70 -0.26
N LYS A 23 14.92 -7.80 0.49
CA LYS A 23 13.59 -8.17 -0.03
C LYS A 23 12.88 -7.00 -0.69
N ALA A 24 13.21 -5.75 -0.33
CA ALA A 24 12.56 -4.54 -0.83
C ALA A 24 12.44 -4.46 -2.37
N PRO A 25 13.48 -4.80 -3.16
CA PRO A 25 13.42 -4.75 -4.62
C PRO A 25 12.36 -5.66 -5.25
N TYR A 26 11.88 -6.69 -4.54
CA TYR A 26 10.84 -7.61 -5.01
C TYR A 26 9.42 -7.07 -4.79
N PHE A 27 9.27 -6.00 -4.01
CA PHE A 27 7.97 -5.45 -3.62
C PHE A 27 7.59 -4.16 -4.37
N VAL A 28 8.40 -3.74 -5.34
CA VAL A 28 8.22 -2.48 -6.09
C VAL A 28 7.88 -2.73 -7.57
N GLN A 29 7.22 -1.75 -8.17
CA GLN A 29 6.96 -1.66 -9.60
C GLN A 29 8.23 -1.24 -10.36
N SER A 30 8.19 -1.29 -11.69
CA SER A 30 9.32 -0.86 -12.55
C SER A 30 9.68 0.61 -12.36
N ASN A 31 8.71 1.45 -11.99
CA ASN A 31 8.90 2.86 -11.66
C ASN A 31 9.28 3.10 -10.18
N GLY A 32 9.69 2.06 -9.45
CA GLY A 32 10.11 2.16 -8.04
C GLY A 32 8.98 2.41 -7.03
N ARG A 33 7.72 2.58 -7.47
CA ARG A 33 6.59 2.71 -6.54
C ARG A 33 6.30 1.38 -5.86
N PRO A 34 5.81 1.38 -4.60
CA PRO A 34 5.37 0.16 -3.96
C PRO A 34 4.31 -0.58 -4.80
N TYR A 35 4.46 -1.90 -4.89
CA TYR A 35 3.45 -2.80 -5.43
C TYR A 35 2.87 -3.66 -4.31
N HIS A 36 3.74 -4.26 -3.50
CA HIS A 36 3.40 -4.93 -2.26
C HIS A 36 3.83 -4.07 -1.08
N VAL A 37 3.06 -4.08 0.01
CA VAL A 37 3.37 -3.38 1.27
C VAL A 37 3.41 -4.41 2.37
N LEU A 38 4.59 -5.00 2.60
CA LEU A 38 4.75 -6.16 3.49
C LEU A 38 5.69 -5.89 4.67
N ILE A 39 6.73 -5.08 4.47
CA ILE A 39 7.75 -4.79 5.48
C ILE A 39 8.06 -3.30 5.53
N ALA A 40 8.49 -2.78 6.68
CA ALA A 40 8.82 -1.35 6.81
C ALA A 40 10.12 -0.99 6.07
N GLN A 41 11.08 -1.92 6.02
CA GLN A 41 12.41 -1.76 5.43
C GLN A 41 12.38 -1.58 3.91
N GLN A 42 11.22 -1.78 3.25
CA GLN A 42 11.07 -1.46 1.84
C GLN A 42 10.93 0.05 1.57
N PHE A 43 10.74 0.84 2.63
CA PHE A 43 10.60 2.28 2.55
C PHE A 43 11.83 2.98 3.13
N ASP A 44 12.29 3.99 2.42
CA ASP A 44 13.20 4.99 2.97
C ASP A 44 12.41 6.12 3.66
N ARG A 45 13.14 7.04 4.30
CA ARG A 45 12.51 8.14 5.03
C ARG A 45 11.64 9.02 4.14
N GLU A 46 12.14 9.37 2.96
CA GLU A 46 11.46 10.25 2.03
C GLU A 46 10.14 9.65 1.52
N SER A 47 10.14 8.36 1.18
CA SER A 47 8.91 7.67 0.77
C SER A 47 7.87 7.58 1.89
N LEU A 48 8.29 7.37 3.14
CA LEU A 48 7.39 7.42 4.29
C LEU A 48 6.80 8.82 4.51
N ASP A 49 7.62 9.86 4.43
CA ASP A 49 7.15 11.25 4.56
C ASP A 49 6.13 11.59 3.46
N ASN A 50 6.39 11.16 2.22
CA ASN A 50 5.45 11.33 1.10
C ASN A 50 4.11 10.59 1.32
N LEU A 51 4.13 9.39 1.90
CA LEU A 51 2.90 8.66 2.24
C LEU A 51 2.09 9.36 3.33
N CYS A 52 2.75 9.88 4.37
CA CYS A 52 2.13 10.66 5.44
C CYS A 52 1.50 11.96 4.93
N ASP A 53 2.20 12.65 4.02
CA ASP A 53 1.72 13.86 3.37
C ASP A 53 0.50 13.57 2.49
N LEU A 54 0.55 12.50 1.70
CA LEU A 54 -0.57 12.04 0.89
C LEU A 54 -1.79 11.74 1.77
N ALA A 55 -1.62 10.98 2.85
CA ALA A 55 -2.70 10.68 3.80
C ALA A 55 -3.30 11.95 4.40
N THR A 56 -2.47 12.93 4.74
CA THR A 56 -2.93 14.23 5.26
C THR A 56 -3.73 15.00 4.21
N ARG A 57 -3.31 14.98 2.95
CA ARG A 57 -4.02 15.62 1.83
C ARG A 57 -5.38 14.96 1.58
N ILE A 58 -5.44 13.63 1.51
CA ILE A 58 -6.70 12.88 1.38
C ILE A 58 -7.65 13.26 2.52
N ARG A 59 -7.17 13.27 3.76
CA ARG A 59 -7.98 13.68 4.93
C ARG A 59 -8.52 15.10 4.82
N ARG A 60 -7.76 16.04 4.23
CA ARG A 60 -8.22 17.42 4.03
C ARG A 60 -9.29 17.50 2.93
N ILE A 61 -9.11 16.77 1.83
CA ILE A 61 -10.06 16.71 0.71
C ILE A 61 -11.41 16.13 1.18
N ALA A 62 -11.35 15.04 1.94
CA ALA A 62 -12.52 14.34 2.47
C ALA A 62 -13.41 15.18 3.42
N LYS A 63 -12.99 16.38 3.83
CA LYS A 63 -13.80 17.26 4.70
C LYS A 63 -14.96 17.96 3.98
N SER A 64 -15.00 17.91 2.66
CA SER A 64 -16.05 18.55 1.85
C SER A 64 -16.81 17.50 1.03
N LYS A 65 -18.09 17.77 0.75
CA LYS A 65 -18.89 16.90 -0.12
C LYS A 65 -18.24 16.72 -1.49
N THR A 66 -17.90 17.81 -2.16
CA THR A 66 -17.23 17.76 -3.48
C THR A 66 -15.91 16.99 -3.44
N GLY A 67 -15.14 17.10 -2.36
CA GLY A 67 -13.91 16.34 -2.19
C GLY A 67 -14.15 14.84 -1.97
N MET A 68 -15.19 14.47 -1.23
CA MET A 68 -15.62 13.07 -1.09
C MET A 68 -16.10 12.49 -2.42
N ASP A 69 -16.90 13.25 -3.18
CA ASP A 69 -17.36 12.84 -4.52
C ASP A 69 -16.14 12.56 -5.42
N PHE A 70 -15.17 13.49 -5.46
CA PHE A 70 -13.91 13.30 -6.19
C PHE A 70 -13.14 12.04 -5.76
N LEU A 71 -12.96 11.82 -4.45
CA LEU A 71 -12.22 10.66 -3.95
C LEU A 71 -12.93 9.36 -4.31
N SER A 72 -14.25 9.30 -4.16
CA SER A 72 -15.06 8.11 -4.45
C SER A 72 -15.05 7.72 -5.93
N ASP A 73 -14.79 8.65 -6.84
CA ASP A 73 -14.70 8.35 -8.27
C ASP A 73 -13.36 7.72 -8.69
N LEU A 74 -12.33 7.74 -7.84
CA LEU A 74 -10.98 7.27 -8.19
C LEU A 74 -10.94 5.76 -8.45
N LEU A 75 -11.58 4.96 -7.60
CA LEU A 75 -11.50 3.50 -7.61
C LEU A 75 -12.86 2.80 -7.63
N ARG A 76 -13.97 3.50 -7.93
CA ARG A 76 -15.37 3.01 -7.96
C ARG A 76 -15.67 1.68 -8.67
N HIS A 77 -14.73 1.20 -9.48
CA HIS A 77 -14.85 -0.02 -10.29
C HIS A 77 -13.87 -1.11 -9.86
N LYS A 78 -13.14 -0.89 -8.75
CA LYS A 78 -12.21 -1.83 -8.16
C LYS A 78 -12.85 -2.45 -6.91
N ARG A 79 -12.39 -3.65 -6.57
CA ARG A 79 -12.79 -4.34 -5.34
C ARG A 79 -11.55 -4.76 -4.60
N ALA A 80 -11.49 -4.45 -3.31
CA ALA A 80 -10.45 -4.93 -2.42
C ALA A 80 -10.97 -6.16 -1.66
N MET A 81 -10.19 -7.24 -1.66
CA MET A 81 -10.44 -8.38 -0.80
C MET A 81 -9.77 -8.12 0.54
N LEU A 82 -10.57 -8.10 1.62
CA LEU A 82 -10.09 -7.94 2.98
C LEU A 82 -10.01 -9.32 3.64
N ASP A 83 -8.86 -9.98 3.51
CA ASP A 83 -8.65 -11.34 4.00
C ASP A 83 -7.99 -11.34 5.39
N PHE A 84 -8.60 -12.06 6.35
CA PHE A 84 -8.20 -12.12 7.74
C PHE A 84 -8.28 -13.56 8.25
N SER A 85 -7.12 -14.15 8.57
CA SER A 85 -7.06 -15.47 9.21
C SER A 85 -7.47 -15.45 10.69
N GLN A 86 -7.40 -14.27 11.33
CA GLN A 86 -7.79 -14.03 12.72
C GLN A 86 -8.67 -12.77 12.82
N PRO A 87 -9.70 -12.75 13.69
CA PRO A 87 -10.57 -11.60 13.84
C PRO A 87 -9.82 -10.33 14.29
N SER A 88 -10.00 -9.22 13.57
CA SER A 88 -9.44 -7.91 13.92
C SER A 88 -10.36 -6.77 13.49
N SER A 89 -11.40 -6.48 14.30
CA SER A 89 -12.44 -5.51 13.93
C SER A 89 -11.90 -4.10 13.66
N ARG A 90 -10.88 -3.64 14.41
CA ARG A 90 -10.29 -2.31 14.20
C ARG A 90 -9.62 -2.18 12.84
N THR A 91 -8.87 -3.21 12.43
CA THR A 91 -8.17 -3.24 11.15
C THR A 91 -9.16 -3.41 10.00
N PHE A 92 -10.15 -4.28 10.16
CA PHE A 92 -11.21 -4.45 9.18
C PHE A 92 -11.93 -3.12 8.90
N LEU A 93 -12.40 -2.45 9.96
CA LEU A 93 -13.15 -1.19 9.82
C LEU A 93 -12.31 -0.08 9.20
N SER A 94 -11.01 0.03 9.53
CA SER A 94 -10.15 1.07 8.94
C SER A 94 -9.88 0.84 7.46
N PHE A 95 -9.63 -0.41 7.05
CA PHE A 95 -9.45 -0.76 5.63
C PHE A 95 -10.76 -0.61 4.85
N TYR A 96 -11.87 -1.08 5.41
CA TYR A 96 -13.19 -0.94 4.80
C TYR A 96 -13.57 0.52 4.57
N ALA A 97 -13.39 1.38 5.59
CA ALA A 97 -13.62 2.82 5.46
C ALA A 97 -12.71 3.46 4.39
N SER A 98 -11.44 3.03 4.31
CA SER A 98 -10.51 3.51 3.28
C SER A 98 -10.96 3.14 1.86
N CYS A 99 -11.51 1.94 1.67
CA CYS A 99 -12.10 1.53 0.40
C CYS A 99 -13.32 2.41 0.07
N GLN A 100 -14.24 2.59 1.04
CA GLN A 100 -15.42 3.43 0.82
C GLN A 100 -15.09 4.89 0.45
N ILE A 101 -14.01 5.45 0.99
CA ILE A 101 -13.55 6.81 0.65
C ILE A 101 -13.10 6.90 -0.81
N LEU A 102 -12.48 5.84 -1.36
CA LEU A 102 -11.92 5.84 -2.71
C LEU A 102 -12.87 5.28 -3.79
N GLY A 103 -14.00 4.70 -3.36
CA GLY A 103 -14.93 3.97 -4.21
C GLY A 103 -14.55 2.50 -4.40
#